data_AF-A0A7J7HL41-F1
#
_entry.id   AF-A0A7J7HL41-F1
#
_cell.length_a   1.000
_cell.length_b   1.000
_cell.length_c   1.000
_cell.angle_alpha   90.00
_cell.angle_beta   90.00
_cell.angle_gamma   90.00
#
_symmetry.space_group_name_H-M   'P 1'
#
loop_
_entity.id
_entity.type
_entity.pdbx_description
1 polymer ?
#
loop_
_entity_poly.entity_id
_entity_poly.type
_entity_poly.pdbx_seq_one_letter_code
_entity_poly.pdbx_strand_id
1 'polypeptide(L)'
;MIDFPKQKIVVAGAGSAGIGVLNAARKTMARMLGNNESAFDSARSQFWVVDANGLITEERENIDPDALPFARKVNEAGRQGLREGASLVEVVRQVKPDVLLGLSAVGGLFSKEVLEALKCSTSTRPAIFAMSNPTKNAECTPEEAFSILGENIIFASGSPFKDVDLGNGHIGHCNQGNNMYLFPGIGLGTLLSGSRVISDGMLQAAAECLAAYMTEEEVLKGTIYPPISRIRDIAKEVAAAVIKEAIEEDLAEGYRDMDPRELQKLNNEEIVAYVQNNMWSPEYPTLVYKNE
;
A
#
# COMPACT_ATOMS: atom_id res chain seq x y z
N MET A 1 -7.47 18.65 1.61
CA MET A 1 -6.76 17.41 1.20
C MET A 1 -7.20 17.08 -0.22
N ILE A 2 -6.29 16.69 -1.11
CA ILE A 2 -6.66 16.27 -2.48
C ILE A 2 -7.28 14.87 -2.38
N ASP A 3 -8.46 14.71 -2.97
CA ASP A 3 -9.17 13.43 -3.04
C ASP A 3 -8.31 12.38 -3.77
N PHE A 4 -8.30 11.13 -3.28
CA PHE A 4 -7.40 10.08 -3.76
C PHE A 4 -7.44 9.88 -5.29
N PRO A 5 -8.60 9.83 -5.95
CA PRO A 5 -8.69 9.68 -7.41
C PRO A 5 -8.18 10.90 -8.22
N LYS A 6 -7.79 11.99 -7.56
CA LYS A 6 -7.24 13.21 -8.17
C LYS A 6 -5.74 13.39 -7.91
N GLN A 7 -5.12 12.50 -7.14
CA GLN A 7 -3.69 12.57 -6.84
C GLN A 7 -2.88 12.07 -8.02
N LYS A 8 -1.82 12.79 -8.39
CA LYS A 8 -0.84 12.33 -9.38
C LYS A 8 0.22 11.49 -8.69
N ILE A 9 0.38 10.26 -9.14
CA ILE A 9 1.28 9.28 -8.53
C ILE A 9 2.38 8.93 -9.53
N VAL A 10 3.63 9.23 -9.20
CA VAL A 10 4.79 8.78 -9.97
C VAL A 10 5.35 7.52 -9.31
N VAL A 11 5.56 6.48 -10.11
CA VAL A 11 5.92 5.14 -9.64
C VAL A 11 7.23 4.76 -10.29
N ALA A 12 8.26 4.52 -9.49
CA ALA A 12 9.54 4.00 -9.93
C ALA A 12 9.58 2.48 -9.69
N GLY A 13 9.50 1.70 -10.78
CA GLY A 13 9.42 0.24 -10.75
C GLY A 13 8.11 -0.26 -11.36
N ALA A 14 8.25 -1.03 -12.44
CA ALA A 14 7.14 -1.68 -13.16
C ALA A 14 7.15 -3.21 -13.01
N GLY A 15 7.82 -3.73 -11.97
CA GLY A 15 7.80 -5.15 -11.64
C GLY A 15 6.51 -5.57 -10.93
N SER A 16 6.45 -6.84 -10.52
CA SER A 16 5.26 -7.43 -9.89
C SER A 16 4.72 -6.64 -8.68
N ALA A 17 5.61 -6.17 -7.80
CA ALA A 17 5.21 -5.35 -6.64
C ALA A 17 4.62 -4.00 -7.08
N GLY A 18 5.29 -3.31 -8.01
CA GLY A 18 4.80 -2.09 -8.65
C GLY A 18 3.40 -2.27 -9.19
N ILE A 19 3.26 -3.18 -10.15
CA ILE A 19 2.00 -3.41 -10.84
C ILE A 19 0.89 -3.90 -9.91
N GLY A 20 1.21 -4.75 -8.93
CA GLY A 20 0.25 -5.21 -7.92
C GLY A 20 -0.32 -4.05 -7.10
N VAL A 21 0.54 -3.17 -6.58
CA VAL A 21 0.10 -1.98 -5.82
C VAL A 21 -0.73 -1.05 -6.69
N LEU A 22 -0.33 -0.84 -7.95
CA LEU A 22 -1.02 0.04 -8.87
C LEU A 22 -2.40 -0.50 -9.24
N ASN A 23 -2.53 -1.82 -9.42
CA ASN A 23 -3.82 -2.45 -9.66
C ASN A 23 -4.75 -2.32 -8.45
N ALA A 24 -4.26 -2.53 -7.23
CA ALA A 24 -5.04 -2.31 -6.02
C ALA A 24 -5.50 -0.85 -5.91
N ALA A 25 -4.58 0.10 -6.05
CA ALA A 25 -4.89 1.53 -6.01
C ALA A 25 -5.90 1.94 -7.09
N ARG A 26 -5.74 1.45 -8.33
CA ARG A 26 -6.65 1.70 -9.46
C ARG A 26 -8.05 1.17 -9.18
N LYS A 27 -8.19 -0.04 -8.61
CA LYS A 27 -9.49 -0.61 -8.21
C LYS A 27 -10.16 0.24 -7.13
N THR A 28 -9.43 0.63 -6.10
CA THR A 28 -9.95 1.52 -5.04
C THR A 28 -10.41 2.86 -5.61
N MET A 29 -9.60 3.52 -6.45
CA MET A 29 -9.99 4.77 -7.11
C MET A 29 -11.25 4.59 -7.97
N ALA A 30 -11.33 3.50 -8.75
CA ALA A 30 -12.49 3.23 -9.59
C ALA A 30 -13.76 3.02 -8.74
N ARG A 31 -13.68 2.31 -7.61
CA ARG A 31 -14.78 2.13 -6.66
C ARG A 31 -15.28 3.47 -6.12
N MET A 32 -14.37 4.37 -5.71
CA MET A 32 -14.72 5.73 -5.24
C MET A 32 -15.40 6.58 -6.32
N LEU A 33 -15.11 6.31 -7.60
CA LEU A 33 -15.66 7.01 -8.76
C LEU A 33 -16.90 6.32 -9.37
N GLY A 34 -17.46 5.29 -8.72
CA GLY A 34 -18.70 4.63 -9.14
C GLY A 34 -18.53 3.35 -9.98
N ASN A 35 -17.33 2.78 -10.02
CA ASN A 35 -17.01 1.43 -10.51
C ASN A 35 -17.49 1.11 -11.95
N ASN A 36 -17.29 2.04 -12.88
CA ASN A 36 -17.58 1.87 -14.31
C ASN A 36 -16.32 2.03 -15.17
N GLU A 37 -16.39 1.76 -16.48
CA GLU A 37 -15.23 1.84 -17.38
C GLU A 37 -14.54 3.21 -17.35
N SER A 38 -15.31 4.30 -17.36
CA SER A 38 -14.77 5.66 -17.26
C SER A 38 -14.04 5.90 -15.94
N ALA A 39 -14.49 5.30 -14.84
CA ALA A 39 -13.85 5.38 -13.54
C ALA A 39 -12.48 4.68 -13.56
N PHE A 40 -12.39 3.51 -14.19
CA PHE A 40 -11.12 2.78 -14.34
C PHE A 40 -10.12 3.54 -15.24
N ASP A 41 -10.60 4.14 -16.33
CA ASP A 41 -9.76 4.97 -17.21
C ASP A 41 -9.25 6.23 -16.48
N SER A 42 -10.12 6.89 -15.73
CA SER A 42 -9.75 8.06 -14.91
C SER A 42 -8.72 7.68 -13.85
N ALA A 43 -8.90 6.55 -13.16
CA ALA A 43 -7.96 6.04 -12.17
C ALA A 43 -6.60 5.71 -12.80
N ARG A 44 -6.58 5.00 -13.94
CA ARG A 44 -5.36 4.72 -14.71
C ARG A 44 -4.58 6.01 -15.02
N SER A 45 -5.28 7.07 -15.40
CA SER A 45 -4.66 8.35 -15.77
C SER A 45 -4.00 9.10 -14.61
N GLN A 46 -4.03 8.57 -13.37
CA GLN A 46 -3.31 9.13 -12.22
C GLN A 46 -1.87 8.61 -12.08
N PHE A 47 -1.54 7.44 -12.65
CA PHE A 47 -0.25 6.76 -12.45
C PHE A 47 0.77 7.03 -13.56
N TRP A 48 1.98 7.46 -13.21
CA TRP A 48 3.08 7.69 -14.15
C TRP A 48 4.20 6.69 -13.84
N VAL A 49 4.29 5.62 -14.63
CA VAL A 49 5.17 4.48 -14.33
C VAL A 49 6.49 4.63 -15.06
N VAL A 50 7.58 4.53 -14.31
CA VAL A 50 8.96 4.64 -14.79
C VAL A 50 9.68 3.33 -14.46
N ASP A 51 10.21 2.66 -15.48
CA ASP A 51 11.04 1.46 -15.31
C ASP A 51 12.52 1.75 -15.59
N ALA A 52 13.32 0.69 -15.75
CA ALA A 52 14.75 0.80 -16.03
C ALA A 52 15.07 1.57 -17.32
N ASN A 53 14.15 1.62 -18.29
CA ASN A 53 14.32 2.35 -19.54
C ASN A 53 13.64 3.73 -19.51
N GLY A 54 13.04 4.13 -18.38
CA GLY A 54 12.36 5.41 -18.19
C GLY A 54 10.83 5.30 -18.24
N LEU A 55 10.16 6.45 -18.45
CA LEU A 55 8.71 6.55 -18.51
C LEU A 55 8.13 5.57 -19.54
N ILE A 56 7.12 4.80 -19.13
CA ILE A 56 6.39 3.87 -19.99
C ILE A 56 5.22 4.59 -20.68
N THR A 57 5.23 4.59 -22.01
CA THR A 57 4.15 5.10 -22.86
C THR A 57 3.64 4.02 -23.81
N GLU A 58 2.59 4.33 -24.58
CA GLU A 58 2.05 3.45 -25.63
C GLU A 58 3.05 3.18 -26.77
N GLU A 59 4.14 3.95 -26.88
CA GLU A 59 5.23 3.71 -27.84
C GLU A 59 6.23 2.63 -27.38
N ARG A 60 6.13 2.15 -26.12
CA ARG A 60 7.05 1.15 -25.59
C ARG A 60 6.95 -0.16 -26.36
N GLU A 61 8.05 -0.53 -27.01
CA GLU A 61 8.21 -1.86 -27.60
C GLU A 61 8.42 -2.93 -26.51
N ASN A 62 7.85 -4.13 -26.72
CA ASN A 62 7.99 -5.29 -25.83
C ASN A 62 7.62 -5.01 -24.36
N ILE A 63 6.60 -4.17 -24.14
CA ILE A 63 6.06 -3.90 -22.82
C ILE A 63 5.51 -5.17 -22.16
N ASP A 64 5.75 -5.32 -20.86
CA ASP A 64 5.13 -6.36 -20.05
C ASP A 64 3.59 -6.23 -20.12
N PRO A 65 2.83 -7.30 -20.44
CA PRO A 65 1.38 -7.26 -20.50
C PRO A 65 0.71 -6.71 -19.23
N ASP A 66 1.31 -6.93 -18.06
CA ASP A 66 0.78 -6.45 -16.78
C ASP A 66 1.05 -4.95 -16.58
N ALA A 67 2.10 -4.40 -17.22
CA ALA A 67 2.43 -2.97 -17.21
C ALA A 67 1.69 -2.17 -18.31
N LEU A 68 1.25 -2.83 -19.38
CA LEU A 68 0.51 -2.21 -20.50
C LEU A 68 -0.73 -1.40 -20.06
N PRO A 69 -1.53 -1.85 -19.06
CA PRO A 69 -2.61 -1.05 -18.49
C PRO A 69 -2.18 0.25 -17.82
N PHE A 70 -0.89 0.52 -17.64
CA PHE A 70 -0.37 1.76 -17.05
C PHE A 70 0.50 2.57 -18.01
N ALA A 71 0.69 2.09 -19.24
CA ALA A 71 1.35 2.84 -20.30
C ALA A 71 0.63 4.18 -20.55
N ARG A 72 1.40 5.27 -20.59
CA ARG A 72 0.86 6.61 -20.84
C ARG A 72 0.54 6.84 -22.31
N LYS A 73 -0.59 7.47 -22.57
CA LYS A 73 -0.96 7.91 -23.91
C LYS A 73 0.06 8.91 -24.43
N VAL A 74 0.53 8.71 -25.66
CA VAL A 74 1.57 9.56 -26.29
C VAL A 74 1.17 11.04 -26.25
N ASN A 75 -0.09 11.33 -26.59
CA ASN A 75 -0.61 12.70 -26.58
C ASN A 75 -0.65 13.32 -25.18
N GLU A 76 -0.92 12.53 -24.13
CA GLU A 76 -0.93 13.02 -22.75
C GLU A 76 0.49 13.29 -22.24
N ALA A 77 1.42 12.37 -22.51
CA ALA A 77 2.83 12.55 -22.20
C ALA A 77 3.40 13.78 -22.93
N GLY A 78 3.14 13.90 -24.24
CA GLY A 78 3.60 15.02 -25.05
C GLY A 78 3.06 16.38 -24.60
N ARG A 79 1.80 16.47 -24.15
CA ARG A 79 1.23 17.71 -23.56
C ARG A 79 1.96 18.16 -22.28
N GLN A 80 2.57 17.22 -21.55
CA GLN A 80 3.40 17.50 -20.38
C GLN A 80 4.89 17.67 -20.74
N GLY A 81 5.24 17.68 -22.02
CA GLY A 81 6.63 17.74 -22.49
C GLY A 81 7.43 16.47 -22.19
N LEU A 82 6.76 15.35 -21.97
CA LEU A 82 7.35 14.03 -21.72
C LEU A 82 7.27 13.15 -22.97
N ARG A 83 8.14 12.13 -23.00
CA ARG A 83 8.28 11.17 -24.10
C ARG A 83 8.57 9.79 -23.53
N GLU A 84 8.43 8.77 -24.38
CA GLU A 84 8.90 7.42 -24.08
C GLU A 84 10.34 7.44 -23.56
N GLY A 85 10.58 6.73 -22.46
CA GLY A 85 11.90 6.65 -21.83
C GLY A 85 12.39 7.93 -21.14
N ALA A 86 11.52 8.92 -20.88
CA ALA A 86 11.88 10.08 -20.05
C ALA A 86 12.36 9.63 -18.66
N SER A 87 13.42 10.25 -18.15
CA SER A 87 14.02 9.90 -16.87
C SER A 87 13.10 10.21 -15.69
N LEU A 88 13.30 9.53 -14.54
CA LEU A 88 12.51 9.77 -13.33
C LEU A 88 12.49 11.25 -12.93
N VAL A 89 13.64 11.93 -12.97
CA VAL A 89 13.74 13.36 -12.64
C VAL A 89 12.97 14.25 -13.61
N GLU A 90 12.98 13.95 -14.92
CA GLU A 90 12.16 14.66 -15.91
C GLU A 90 10.67 14.47 -15.59
N VAL A 91 10.25 13.23 -15.33
CA VAL A 91 8.85 12.90 -15.01
C VAL A 91 8.40 13.62 -13.74
N VAL A 92 9.15 13.54 -12.65
CA VAL A 92 8.79 14.23 -11.38
C VAL A 92 8.70 15.73 -11.58
N ARG A 93 9.62 16.34 -12.34
CA ARG A 93 9.65 17.78 -12.59
C ARG A 93 8.44 18.27 -13.40
N GLN A 94 8.02 17.51 -14.41
CA GLN A 94 6.89 17.89 -15.27
C GLN A 94 5.54 17.53 -14.63
N VAL A 95 5.41 16.31 -14.11
CA VAL A 95 4.16 15.81 -13.50
C VAL A 95 3.87 16.55 -12.20
N LYS A 96 4.89 16.94 -11.43
CA LYS A 96 4.76 17.54 -10.10
C LYS A 96 3.87 16.66 -9.20
N PRO A 97 4.27 15.41 -8.95
CA PRO A 97 3.40 14.42 -8.33
C PRO A 97 3.06 14.76 -6.88
N ASP A 98 1.91 14.30 -6.43
CA ASP A 98 1.50 14.36 -5.02
C ASP A 98 2.08 13.19 -4.22
N VAL A 99 2.33 12.05 -4.91
CA VAL A 99 2.94 10.85 -4.34
C VAL A 99 4.09 10.37 -5.24
N LEU A 100 5.25 10.13 -4.64
CA LEU A 100 6.39 9.46 -5.26
C LEU A 100 6.58 8.08 -4.63
N LEU A 101 6.37 7.03 -5.41
CA LEU A 101 6.34 5.63 -4.95
C LEU A 101 7.49 4.83 -5.56
N GLY A 102 8.36 4.30 -4.71
CA GLY A 102 9.54 3.51 -5.07
C GLY A 102 9.31 2.03 -4.82
N LEU A 103 9.33 1.24 -5.88
CA LEU A 103 9.13 -0.22 -5.90
C LEU A 103 10.13 -0.87 -6.87
N SER A 104 11.35 -0.34 -6.93
CA SER A 104 12.36 -0.65 -7.95
C SER A 104 13.47 -1.59 -7.47
N ALA A 105 13.65 -1.73 -6.16
CA ALA A 105 14.80 -2.35 -5.51
C ALA A 105 16.15 -1.68 -5.82
N VAL A 106 16.16 -0.43 -6.32
CA VAL A 106 17.36 0.34 -6.62
C VAL A 106 17.62 1.36 -5.52
N GLY A 107 18.62 1.09 -4.69
CA GLY A 107 19.04 1.98 -3.62
C GLY A 107 19.51 3.34 -4.13
N GLY A 108 19.07 4.43 -3.49
CA GLY A 108 19.45 5.80 -3.86
C GLY A 108 18.81 6.31 -5.16
N LEU A 109 17.81 5.62 -5.72
CA LEU A 109 17.12 6.04 -6.94
C LEU A 109 16.40 7.39 -6.78
N PHE A 110 15.90 7.69 -5.59
CA PHE A 110 15.37 9.01 -5.25
C PHE A 110 16.53 9.93 -4.88
N SER A 111 17.34 10.24 -5.89
CA SER A 111 18.51 11.10 -5.75
C SER A 111 18.14 12.51 -5.29
N LYS A 112 19.14 13.29 -4.90
CA LYS A 112 18.97 14.70 -4.53
C LYS A 112 18.21 15.47 -5.62
N GLU A 113 18.51 15.26 -6.89
CA GLU A 113 17.85 15.93 -8.00
C GLU A 113 16.37 15.55 -8.15
N VAL A 114 16.02 14.29 -7.87
CA VAL A 114 14.64 13.80 -7.86
C VAL A 114 13.87 14.43 -6.69
N LEU A 115 14.45 14.42 -5.50
CA LEU A 115 13.86 15.03 -4.30
C LEU A 115 13.72 16.55 -4.46
N GLU A 116 14.71 17.23 -5.04
CA GLU A 116 14.61 18.66 -5.34
C GLU A 116 13.52 18.95 -6.38
N ALA A 117 13.34 18.10 -7.39
CA ALA A 117 12.22 18.22 -8.33
C ALA A 117 10.86 18.06 -7.65
N LEU A 118 10.76 17.19 -6.64
CA LEU A 118 9.54 16.96 -5.87
C LEU A 118 9.10 18.18 -5.03
N LYS A 119 10.00 19.15 -4.75
CA LYS A 119 9.62 20.44 -4.12
C LYS A 119 8.55 21.19 -4.88
N CYS A 120 8.46 20.97 -6.19
CA CYS A 120 7.46 21.59 -7.06
C CYS A 120 6.14 20.81 -7.08
N SER A 121 5.92 19.85 -6.19
CA SER A 121 4.66 19.10 -6.05
C SER A 121 3.44 20.02 -6.01
N THR A 122 2.32 19.53 -6.54
CA THR A 122 1.02 20.19 -6.39
C THR A 122 0.41 20.01 -5.00
N SER A 123 0.89 19.04 -4.23
CA SER A 123 0.48 18.82 -2.84
C SER A 123 1.31 19.69 -1.90
N THR A 124 0.65 20.27 -0.90
CA THR A 124 1.34 20.94 0.21
C THR A 124 2.05 19.96 1.15
N ARG A 125 1.72 18.67 1.05
CA ARG A 125 2.31 17.56 1.82
C ARG A 125 2.58 16.38 0.89
N PRO A 126 3.60 16.44 0.03
CA PRO A 126 3.89 15.34 -0.88
C PRO A 126 4.27 14.09 -0.09
N ALA A 127 3.82 12.93 -0.56
CA ALA A 127 4.15 11.64 0.05
C ALA A 127 5.30 10.96 -0.70
N ILE A 128 6.22 10.36 0.04
CA ILE A 128 7.38 9.64 -0.49
C ILE A 128 7.41 8.26 0.14
N PHE A 129 7.28 7.24 -0.70
CA PHE A 129 7.19 5.85 -0.28
C PHE A 129 8.42 5.13 -0.83
N ALA A 130 9.48 5.00 -0.03
CA ALA A 130 10.71 4.28 -0.37
C ALA A 130 10.61 2.80 0.07
N MET A 131 9.86 2.01 -0.70
CA MET A 131 9.32 0.72 -0.22
C MET A 131 10.28 -0.45 -0.39
N SER A 132 11.39 -0.24 -1.09
CA SER A 132 12.33 -1.31 -1.40
C SER A 132 13.08 -1.84 -0.19
N ASN A 133 13.21 -3.17 -0.12
CA ASN A 133 13.88 -3.89 0.96
C ASN A 133 15.13 -4.63 0.45
N PRO A 134 16.13 -4.89 1.30
CA PRO A 134 16.33 -4.36 2.66
C PRO A 134 16.80 -2.89 2.62
N THR A 135 17.12 -2.27 3.77
CA THR A 135 17.51 -0.85 3.92
C THR A 135 18.45 -0.30 2.85
N LYS A 136 19.47 -1.07 2.43
CA LYS A 136 20.42 -0.67 1.38
C LYS A 136 19.81 -0.47 -0.01
N ASN A 137 18.62 -1.01 -0.24
CA ASN A 137 17.88 -0.91 -1.49
C ASN A 137 16.76 0.13 -1.41
N ALA A 138 16.55 0.79 -0.26
CA ALA A 138 15.57 1.86 -0.14
C ALA A 138 15.92 2.99 -1.11
N GLU A 139 14.92 3.53 -1.80
CA GLU A 139 15.13 4.54 -2.84
C GLU A 139 15.77 5.83 -2.31
N CYS A 140 15.53 6.18 -1.05
CA CYS A 140 16.27 7.19 -0.27
C CYS A 140 16.14 6.90 1.23
N THR A 141 16.96 7.56 2.05
CA THR A 141 16.77 7.57 3.51
C THR A 141 15.79 8.67 3.92
N PRO A 142 15.14 8.55 5.10
CA PRO A 142 14.33 9.64 5.62
C PRO A 142 15.16 10.90 5.88
N GLU A 143 16.40 10.80 6.33
CA GLU A 143 17.27 11.96 6.55
C GLU A 143 17.52 12.74 5.25
N GLU A 144 17.77 12.04 4.14
CA GLU A 144 17.89 12.65 2.81
C GLU A 144 16.58 13.33 2.39
N ALA A 145 15.45 12.64 2.56
CA ALA A 145 14.14 13.17 2.18
C ALA A 145 13.77 14.44 2.98
N PHE A 146 13.81 14.37 4.32
CA PHE A 146 13.44 15.48 5.19
C PHE A 146 14.41 16.66 5.09
N SER A 147 15.71 16.42 4.93
CA SER A 147 16.68 17.52 4.80
C SER A 147 16.49 18.33 3.51
N ILE A 148 16.02 17.69 2.44
CA ILE A 148 15.79 18.35 1.16
C ILE A 148 14.40 18.98 1.11
N LEU A 149 13.35 18.23 1.49
CA LEU A 149 11.95 18.61 1.28
C LEU A 149 11.30 19.30 2.47
N GLY A 150 11.92 19.24 3.65
CA GLY A 150 11.40 19.82 4.88
C GLY A 150 10.35 18.96 5.58
N GLU A 151 9.80 19.50 6.66
CA GLU A 151 8.95 18.78 7.63
C GLU A 151 7.56 18.37 7.11
N ASN A 152 7.09 18.99 6.03
CA ASN A 152 5.70 18.83 5.59
C ASN A 152 5.43 17.52 4.82
N ILE A 153 6.47 16.79 4.44
CA ILE A 153 6.31 15.55 3.68
C ILE A 153 5.70 14.43 4.52
N ILE A 154 5.11 13.46 3.84
CA ILE A 154 4.74 12.17 4.45
C ILE A 154 5.76 11.15 3.97
N PHE A 155 6.54 10.58 4.89
CA PHE A 155 7.54 9.58 4.55
C PHE A 155 7.13 8.18 5.03
N ALA A 156 7.21 7.21 4.12
CA ALA A 156 7.08 5.80 4.44
C ALA A 156 8.17 4.98 3.74
N SER A 157 8.52 3.85 4.34
CA SER A 157 9.52 2.93 3.80
C SER A 157 9.19 1.49 4.10
N GLY A 158 9.74 0.56 3.31
CA GLY A 158 9.51 -0.88 3.53
C GLY A 158 10.35 -1.43 4.69
N SER A 159 11.56 -0.90 4.84
CA SER A 159 12.52 -1.25 5.90
C SER A 159 12.37 -0.29 7.09
N PRO A 160 12.68 -0.72 8.32
CA PRO A 160 12.55 0.15 9.48
C PRO A 160 13.64 1.24 9.47
N PHE A 161 13.22 2.47 9.75
CA PHE A 161 14.09 3.61 10.05
C PHE A 161 13.65 4.26 11.37
N LYS A 162 14.55 5.02 11.99
CA LYS A 162 14.20 5.87 13.13
C LYS A 162 13.58 7.17 12.64
N ASP A 163 12.69 7.73 13.43
CA ASP A 163 12.21 9.10 13.24
C ASP A 163 13.39 10.09 13.20
N VAL A 164 13.23 11.14 12.40
CA VAL A 164 14.26 12.17 12.19
C VAL A 164 13.95 13.39 13.04
N ASP A 165 14.90 13.81 13.87
CA ASP A 165 14.82 15.08 14.60
C ASP A 165 15.09 16.25 13.64
N LEU A 166 14.08 17.08 13.40
CA LEU A 166 14.15 18.24 12.51
C LEU A 166 14.54 19.52 13.24
N GLY A 167 14.79 19.43 14.56
CA GLY A 167 15.08 20.56 15.44
C GLY A 167 13.82 21.25 15.97
N ASN A 168 14.01 22.03 17.03
CA ASN A 168 12.95 22.81 17.70
C ASN A 168 11.72 21.98 18.15
N GLY A 169 11.92 20.67 18.39
CA GLY A 169 10.85 19.76 18.81
C GLY A 169 10.01 19.20 17.66
N HIS A 170 10.33 19.49 16.40
CA HIS A 170 9.68 18.89 15.24
C HIS A 170 10.31 17.54 14.89
N ILE A 171 9.47 16.56 14.58
CA ILE A 171 9.88 15.19 14.29
C ILE A 171 9.35 14.80 12.91
N GLY A 172 10.24 14.34 12.04
CA GLY A 172 9.91 13.68 10.80
C GLY A 172 9.62 12.19 11.04
N HIS A 173 8.34 11.84 11.11
CA HIS A 173 7.92 10.46 11.38
C HIS A 173 8.25 9.52 10.22
N CYS A 174 8.92 8.41 10.54
CA CYS A 174 9.34 7.40 9.59
C CYS A 174 8.40 6.20 9.67
N ASN A 175 7.43 6.18 8.76
CA ASN A 175 6.44 5.10 8.74
C ASN A 175 7.02 3.85 8.09
N GLN A 176 6.67 2.68 8.63
CA GLN A 176 7.03 1.41 8.01
C GLN A 176 5.83 0.82 7.25
N GLY A 177 5.77 1.07 5.94
CA GLY A 177 4.81 0.44 5.05
C GLY A 177 5.28 -0.96 4.66
N ASN A 178 5.20 -1.90 5.60
CA ASN A 178 5.59 -3.28 5.36
C ASN A 178 4.37 -4.19 5.37
N ASN A 179 4.40 -5.15 4.49
CA ASN A 179 3.28 -6.01 4.22
C ASN A 179 3.09 -7.10 5.32
N MET A 180 3.99 -7.13 6.33
CA MET A 180 3.78 -7.75 7.64
C MET A 180 2.46 -7.36 8.35
N TYR A 181 1.91 -6.16 8.07
CA TYR A 181 0.62 -5.74 8.62
C TYR A 181 -0.58 -6.50 8.04
N LEU A 182 -0.44 -7.08 6.85
CA LEU A 182 -1.56 -7.63 6.09
C LEU A 182 -1.50 -9.15 6.01
N PHE A 183 -0.36 -9.75 5.64
CA PHE A 183 -0.31 -11.21 5.36
C PHE A 183 -0.81 -12.09 6.51
N PRO A 184 -0.43 -11.83 7.78
CA PRO A 184 -0.87 -12.67 8.88
C PRO A 184 -2.40 -12.67 9.03
N GLY A 185 -3.02 -11.50 8.91
CA GLY A 185 -4.47 -11.35 8.98
C GLY A 185 -5.18 -11.93 7.77
N ILE A 186 -4.69 -11.65 6.55
CA ILE A 186 -5.23 -12.24 5.31
C ILE A 186 -5.18 -13.76 5.37
N GLY A 187 -4.04 -14.34 5.74
CA GLY A 187 -3.88 -15.79 5.84
C GLY A 187 -4.80 -16.40 6.90
N LEU A 188 -4.88 -15.80 8.09
CA LEU A 188 -5.74 -16.28 9.17
C LEU A 188 -7.22 -16.16 8.80
N GLY A 189 -7.65 -15.02 8.25
CA GLY A 189 -9.05 -14.80 7.85
C GLY A 189 -9.48 -15.72 6.70
N THR A 190 -8.61 -15.95 5.72
CA THR A 190 -8.85 -16.91 4.64
C THR A 190 -9.00 -18.33 5.19
N LEU A 191 -8.09 -18.73 6.09
CA LEU A 191 -8.15 -20.06 6.72
C LEU A 191 -9.44 -20.26 7.52
N LEU A 192 -9.79 -19.30 8.37
CA LEU A 192 -10.95 -19.40 9.28
C LEU A 192 -12.29 -19.24 8.58
N SER A 193 -12.35 -18.54 7.44
CA SER A 193 -13.54 -18.53 6.58
C SER A 193 -13.70 -19.81 5.77
N GLY A 194 -12.66 -20.64 5.67
CA GLY A 194 -12.64 -21.81 4.79
C GLY A 194 -12.52 -21.46 3.30
N SER A 195 -12.32 -20.19 2.96
CA SER A 195 -12.29 -19.76 1.56
C SER A 195 -11.16 -20.46 0.80
N ARG A 196 -11.48 -20.97 -0.38
CA ARG A 196 -10.50 -21.61 -1.29
C ARG A 196 -9.74 -20.61 -2.15
N VAL A 197 -10.20 -19.36 -2.18
CA VAL A 197 -9.62 -18.29 -3.00
C VAL A 197 -9.45 -17.03 -2.17
N ILE A 198 -8.40 -16.27 -2.44
CA ILE A 198 -8.24 -14.92 -1.90
C ILE A 198 -8.67 -13.97 -2.99
N SER A 199 -9.82 -13.31 -2.80
CA SER A 199 -10.34 -12.35 -3.78
C SER A 199 -9.68 -10.98 -3.64
N ASP A 200 -9.86 -10.13 -4.66
CA ASP A 200 -9.46 -8.73 -4.58
C ASP A 200 -10.25 -7.97 -3.51
N GLY A 201 -11.53 -8.30 -3.31
CA GLY A 201 -12.35 -7.74 -2.25
C GLY A 201 -11.73 -8.01 -0.88
N MET A 202 -11.33 -9.26 -0.61
CA MET A 202 -10.68 -9.63 0.65
C MET A 202 -9.38 -8.85 0.90
N LEU A 203 -8.56 -8.64 -0.15
CA LEU A 203 -7.35 -7.83 -0.06
C LEU A 203 -7.67 -6.35 0.21
N GLN A 204 -8.73 -5.83 -0.41
CA GLN A 204 -9.20 -4.46 -0.21
C GLN A 204 -9.73 -4.26 1.21
N ALA A 205 -10.57 -5.17 1.72
CA ALA A 205 -11.09 -5.15 3.08
C ALA A 205 -9.95 -5.16 4.12
N ALA A 206 -8.90 -5.94 3.88
CA ALA A 206 -7.70 -5.95 4.71
C ALA A 206 -6.98 -4.60 4.72
N ALA A 207 -6.81 -3.96 3.56
CA ALA A 207 -6.17 -2.65 3.44
C ALA A 207 -7.00 -1.52 4.08
N GLU A 208 -8.33 -1.53 3.88
CA GLU A 208 -9.26 -0.57 4.50
C GLU A 208 -9.30 -0.73 6.03
N CYS A 209 -9.28 -1.97 6.53
CA CYS A 209 -9.18 -2.25 7.96
C CYS A 209 -7.88 -1.68 8.56
N LEU A 210 -6.74 -1.90 7.91
CA LEU A 210 -5.46 -1.34 8.37
C LEU A 210 -5.47 0.20 8.37
N ALA A 211 -6.04 0.83 7.35
CA ALA A 211 -6.13 2.28 7.28
C ALA A 211 -7.01 2.87 8.40
N ALA A 212 -8.09 2.17 8.79
CA ALA A 212 -9.02 2.59 9.84
C ALA A 212 -8.40 2.62 11.26
N TYR A 213 -7.22 2.01 11.45
CA TYR A 213 -6.47 2.08 12.72
C TYR A 213 -5.81 3.43 12.99
N MET A 214 -5.78 4.31 11.98
CA MET A 214 -5.16 5.62 12.07
C MET A 214 -6.20 6.68 12.37
N THR A 215 -5.92 7.52 13.36
CA THR A 215 -6.73 8.71 13.64
C THR A 215 -6.34 9.86 12.71
N GLU A 216 -7.28 10.78 12.47
CA GLU A 216 -6.99 11.99 11.68
C GLU A 216 -5.84 12.81 12.30
N GLU A 217 -5.75 12.85 13.64
CA GLU A 217 -4.68 13.55 14.35
C GLU A 217 -3.29 12.94 14.07
N GLU A 218 -3.17 11.61 14.09
CA GLU A 218 -1.92 10.91 13.76
C GLU A 218 -1.52 11.16 12.30
N VAL A 219 -2.47 11.07 11.38
CA VAL A 219 -2.24 11.33 9.95
C VAL A 219 -1.77 12.77 9.71
N LEU A 220 -2.39 13.75 10.37
CA LEU A 220 -1.98 15.16 10.30
C LEU A 220 -0.59 15.40 10.87
N LYS A 221 -0.15 14.61 11.86
CA LYS A 221 1.22 14.62 12.38
C LYS A 221 2.21 13.96 11.43
N GLY A 222 1.76 13.18 10.46
CA GLY A 222 2.60 12.47 9.50
C GLY A 222 2.77 10.98 9.80
N THR A 223 2.01 10.45 10.76
CA THR A 223 1.97 9.02 11.09
C THR A 223 0.81 8.37 10.34
N ILE A 224 1.11 7.50 9.39
CA ILE A 224 0.15 6.84 8.50
C ILE A 224 0.12 5.31 8.64
N TYR A 225 0.94 4.74 9.53
CA TYR A 225 0.88 3.33 9.92
C TYR A 225 0.86 3.19 11.44
N PRO A 226 0.14 2.18 11.97
CA PRO A 226 0.03 1.96 13.40
C PRO A 226 1.32 1.38 13.99
N PRO A 227 1.59 1.55 15.29
CA PRO A 227 2.79 1.00 15.91
C PRO A 227 2.83 -0.54 15.86
N ILE A 228 4.01 -1.10 15.59
CA ILE A 228 4.26 -2.55 15.47
C ILE A 228 3.89 -3.31 16.75
N SER A 229 3.91 -2.66 17.92
CA SER A 229 3.48 -3.27 19.18
C SER A 229 2.02 -3.76 19.14
N ARG A 230 1.18 -3.22 18.25
CA ARG A 230 -0.20 -3.66 18.04
C ARG A 230 -0.36 -4.74 16.96
N ILE A 231 0.73 -5.29 16.39
CA ILE A 231 0.66 -6.16 15.20
C ILE A 231 -0.23 -7.39 15.37
N ARG A 232 -0.32 -7.96 16.59
CA ARG A 232 -1.20 -9.10 16.88
C ARG A 232 -2.67 -8.71 16.84
N ASP A 233 -3.01 -7.57 17.43
CA ASP A 233 -4.37 -7.03 17.41
C ASP A 233 -4.79 -6.66 15.99
N ILE A 234 -3.89 -6.00 15.25
CA ILE A 234 -4.10 -5.67 13.83
C ILE A 234 -4.34 -6.93 13.00
N ALA A 235 -3.52 -7.98 13.17
CA ALA A 235 -3.71 -9.23 12.44
C ALA A 235 -5.07 -9.87 12.72
N LYS A 236 -5.56 -9.76 13.95
CA LYS A 236 -6.88 -10.26 14.37
C LYS A 236 -8.01 -9.47 13.71
N GLU A 237 -7.98 -8.14 13.73
CA GLU A 237 -9.00 -7.31 13.08
C GLU A 237 -8.96 -7.44 11.55
N VAL A 238 -7.77 -7.50 10.95
CA VAL A 238 -7.62 -7.75 9.50
C VAL A 238 -8.19 -9.11 9.13
N ALA A 239 -7.95 -10.15 9.93
CA ALA A 239 -8.55 -11.47 9.69
C ALA A 239 -10.08 -11.44 9.79
N ALA A 240 -10.64 -10.69 10.75
CA ALA A 240 -12.09 -10.53 10.88
C ALA A 240 -12.68 -9.81 9.66
N ALA A 241 -12.04 -8.74 9.18
CA ALA A 241 -12.45 -8.03 7.96
C ALA A 241 -12.42 -8.95 6.73
N VAL A 242 -11.38 -9.78 6.61
CA VAL A 242 -11.23 -10.75 5.51
C VAL A 242 -12.31 -11.84 5.57
N ILE A 243 -12.65 -12.35 6.76
CA ILE A 243 -13.76 -13.31 6.93
C ILE A 243 -15.08 -12.68 6.51
N LYS A 244 -15.32 -11.44 6.95
CA LYS A 244 -16.54 -10.71 6.63
C LYS A 244 -16.70 -10.52 5.12
N GLU A 245 -15.64 -10.11 4.44
CA GLU A 245 -15.68 -9.95 2.98
C GLU A 245 -15.89 -11.31 2.28
N ALA A 246 -15.24 -12.38 2.75
CA ALA A 246 -15.46 -13.72 2.19
C ALA A 246 -16.92 -14.19 2.37
N ILE A 247 -17.61 -13.78 3.44
CA ILE A 247 -19.05 -14.02 3.61
C ILE A 247 -19.86 -13.19 2.61
N GLU A 248 -19.55 -11.89 2.49
CA GLU A 248 -20.26 -10.97 1.59
C GLU A 248 -20.14 -11.39 0.11
N GLU A 249 -19.01 -11.97 -0.29
CA GLU A 249 -18.75 -12.48 -1.64
C GLU A 249 -19.20 -13.94 -1.86
N ASP A 250 -19.85 -14.58 -0.88
CA ASP A 250 -20.26 -16.00 -0.91
C ASP A 250 -19.09 -16.99 -1.17
N LEU A 251 -17.93 -16.68 -0.59
CA LEU A 251 -16.70 -17.47 -0.67
C LEU A 251 -16.40 -18.28 0.59
N ALA A 252 -17.12 -18.03 1.69
CA ALA A 252 -16.91 -18.70 2.97
C ALA A 252 -17.44 -20.16 2.96
N GLU A 253 -16.58 -21.13 3.24
CA GLU A 253 -16.93 -22.56 3.29
C GLU A 253 -16.88 -23.16 4.71
N GLY A 254 -16.49 -22.38 5.73
CA GLY A 254 -16.34 -22.82 7.11
C GLY A 254 -15.00 -23.53 7.38
N TYR A 255 -14.65 -23.68 8.66
CA TYR A 255 -13.37 -24.25 9.07
C TYR A 255 -13.50 -25.09 10.35
N ARG A 256 -13.05 -26.35 10.28
CA ARG A 256 -13.17 -27.35 11.35
C ARG A 256 -14.63 -27.50 11.81
N ASP A 257 -14.91 -27.17 13.07
CA ASP A 257 -16.23 -27.30 13.69
C ASP A 257 -17.14 -26.09 13.40
N MET A 258 -16.64 -25.06 12.70
CA MET A 258 -17.42 -23.90 12.28
C MET A 258 -18.04 -24.13 10.89
N ASP A 259 -19.35 -24.37 10.84
CA ASP A 259 -20.11 -24.49 9.58
C ASP A 259 -20.29 -23.11 8.91
N PRO A 260 -20.28 -23.02 7.56
CA PRO A 260 -20.46 -21.74 6.86
C PRO A 260 -21.76 -21.01 7.21
N ARG A 261 -22.87 -21.72 7.48
CA ARG A 261 -24.14 -21.09 7.87
C ARG A 261 -24.12 -20.56 9.29
N GLU A 262 -23.27 -21.09 10.16
CA GLU A 262 -23.06 -20.56 11.50
C GLU A 262 -22.16 -19.33 11.44
N LEU A 263 -21.08 -19.41 10.65
CA LEU A 263 -20.18 -18.29 10.40
C LEU A 263 -20.91 -17.07 9.84
N GLN A 264 -21.84 -17.26 8.91
CA GLN A 264 -22.69 -16.21 8.33
C GLN A 264 -23.62 -15.51 9.33
N LYS A 265 -23.93 -16.14 10.47
CA LYS A 265 -24.81 -15.55 11.50
C LYS A 265 -24.06 -14.68 12.49
N LEU A 266 -22.74 -14.78 12.53
CA LEU A 266 -21.92 -14.02 13.46
C LEU A 266 -21.96 -12.53 13.10
N ASN A 267 -22.15 -11.69 14.11
CA ASN A 267 -21.92 -10.26 13.97
C ASN A 267 -20.41 -9.94 14.04
N ASN A 268 -20.04 -8.67 13.81
CA ASN A 268 -18.63 -8.27 13.78
C ASN A 268 -17.86 -8.62 15.06
N GLU A 269 -18.45 -8.41 16.25
CA GLU A 269 -17.80 -8.69 17.53
C GLU A 269 -17.59 -10.19 17.72
N GLU A 270 -18.56 -11.00 17.28
CA GLU A 270 -18.47 -12.46 17.31
C GLU A 270 -17.44 -13.01 16.32
N ILE A 271 -17.31 -12.41 15.13
CA ILE A 271 -16.25 -12.75 14.17
C ILE A 271 -14.87 -12.45 14.77
N VAL A 272 -14.69 -11.28 15.38
CA VAL A 272 -13.43 -10.92 16.05
C VAL A 272 -13.10 -11.89 17.19
N ALA A 273 -14.10 -12.25 18.00
CA ALA A 273 -13.94 -13.25 19.06
C ALA A 273 -13.59 -14.65 18.49
N TYR A 274 -14.23 -15.05 17.39
CA TYR A 274 -13.93 -16.30 16.69
C TYR A 274 -12.48 -16.34 16.20
N VAL A 275 -12.00 -15.26 15.59
CA VAL A 275 -10.59 -15.12 15.20
C VAL A 275 -9.68 -15.25 16.42
N GLN A 276 -9.94 -14.45 17.46
CA GLN A 276 -9.12 -14.42 18.68
C GLN A 276 -9.00 -15.81 19.33
N ASN A 277 -10.09 -16.58 19.38
CA ASN A 277 -10.12 -17.92 19.95
C ASN A 277 -9.34 -18.96 19.11
N ASN A 278 -9.08 -18.66 17.84
CA ASN A 278 -8.30 -19.50 16.94
C ASN A 278 -6.85 -19.02 16.76
N MET A 279 -6.45 -17.92 17.40
CA MET A 279 -5.07 -17.47 17.39
C MET A 279 -4.21 -18.32 18.33
N TRP A 280 -3.05 -18.76 17.85
CA TRP A 280 -2.07 -19.42 18.70
C TRP A 280 -1.47 -18.44 19.73
N SER A 281 -1.38 -18.91 20.97
CA SER A 281 -0.71 -18.21 22.08
C SER A 281 0.53 -18.99 22.53
N PRO A 282 1.65 -18.31 22.83
CA PRO A 282 2.90 -18.92 23.28
C PRO A 282 2.84 -19.35 24.76
N GLU A 283 1.76 -20.02 25.15
CA GLU A 283 1.56 -20.55 26.50
C GLU A 283 1.78 -22.06 26.49
N TYR A 284 2.59 -22.57 27.41
CA TYR A 284 2.84 -24.01 27.48
C TYR A 284 1.57 -24.75 27.90
N PRO A 285 1.08 -25.72 27.11
CA PRO A 285 -0.04 -26.53 27.52
C PRO A 285 0.38 -27.44 28.68
N THR A 286 -0.53 -27.66 29.64
CA THR A 286 -0.33 -28.67 30.66
C THR A 286 -0.40 -30.05 30.00
N LEU A 287 0.71 -30.78 29.98
CA LEU A 287 0.76 -32.14 29.44
C LEU A 287 0.16 -33.12 30.46
N VAL A 288 -0.99 -33.70 30.14
CA VAL A 288 -1.61 -34.77 30.93
C VAL A 288 -1.30 -36.10 30.24
N TYR A 289 -0.44 -36.91 30.87
CA TYR A 289 -0.18 -38.27 30.42
C TYR A 289 -1.40 -39.13 30.76
N LYS A 290 -2.02 -39.74 29.74
CA LYS A 290 -3.01 -40.81 29.96
C LYS A 290 -2.23 -42.09 30.25
N ASN A 291 -2.42 -42.66 31.44
CA ASN A 291 -2.02 -44.04 31.68
C ASN A 291 -2.99 -44.92 30.89
N GLU A 292 -2.46 -45.68 29.93
CA GLU A 292 -3.18 -46.74 29.21
C GLU A 292 -3.53 -47.91 30.14
#